data_AF-A0A1B7WFX2-F1
#
_entry.id   AF-A0A1B7WFX2-F1
#
_cell.length_a   1.000
_cell.length_b   1.000
_cell.length_c   1.000
_cell.angle_alpha   90.00
_cell.angle_beta   90.00
_cell.angle_gamma   90.00
#
_symmetry.space_group_name_H-M   'P 1'
#
loop_
_entity.id
_entity.type
_entity.pdbx_description
1 polymer ?
#
loop_
_entity_poly.entity_id
_entity_poly.type
_entity_poly.pdbx_seq_one_letter_code
_entity_poly.pdbx_strand_id
1 'polypeptide(L)'
;YIEPINNELGRKDASFKIVRGLANSKCSSFESVNFPGHFLRHENFRLQLSRMINQQLFREDATFCIKGGVFGDDQRWTFESLNFPGHYIRHKNFELWVERSDGSDLFAQDASFRIFNPLYR
;
A
#
# COMPACT_ATOMS: atom_id res chain seq x y z
N TYR A 1 9.07 9.07 13.65
CA TYR A 1 10.08 9.92 12.98
C TYR A 1 9.92 9.66 11.49
N ILE A 2 9.70 10.70 10.68
CA ILE A 2 9.69 10.56 9.21
C ILE A 2 11.06 11.01 8.73
N GLU A 3 11.74 10.16 7.98
CA GLU A 3 12.99 10.52 7.32
C GLU A 3 12.69 11.22 5.99
N PRO A 4 13.24 12.44 5.77
CA PRO A 4 13.15 13.09 4.47
C PRO A 4 13.87 12.26 3.40
N ILE A 5 13.25 12.11 2.24
CA ILE A 5 13.87 11.45 1.08
C ILE A 5 14.91 12.41 0.48
N ASN A 6 16.16 12.32 0.95
CA ASN A 6 17.25 13.22 0.57
C ASN A 6 18.38 12.54 -0.22
N ASN A 7 18.32 11.22 -0.39
CA ASN A 7 19.36 10.43 -1.06
C ASN A 7 18.74 9.33 -1.94
N GLU A 8 19.58 8.60 -2.67
CA GLU A 8 19.12 7.53 -3.56
C GLU A 8 18.51 6.34 -2.83
N LEU A 9 19.03 6.00 -1.65
CA LEU A 9 18.52 4.89 -0.84
C LEU A 9 17.07 5.16 -0.42
N GLY A 10 16.80 6.31 0.20
CA GLY A 10 15.45 6.72 0.60
C GLY A 10 14.50 6.84 -0.60
N ARG A 11 14.99 7.25 -1.78
CA ARG A 11 14.19 7.24 -3.01
C ARG A 11 13.78 5.83 -3.41
N LYS A 12 14.68 4.85 -3.28
CA LYS A 12 14.38 3.44 -3.57
C LYS A 12 13.50 2.80 -2.49
N ASP A 13 13.70 3.12 -1.21
CA ASP A 13 12.85 2.68 -0.10
C ASP A 13 11.39 3.13 -0.27
N ALA A 14 11.19 4.36 -0.75
CA ALA A 14 9.86 4.93 -1.00
C ALA A 14 9.27 4.54 -2.37
N SER A 15 9.89 3.62 -3.11
CA SER A 15 9.46 3.25 -4.45
C SER A 15 9.06 1.80 -4.56
N PHE A 16 7.88 1.58 -5.14
CA PHE A 16 7.30 0.26 -5.34
C PHE A 16 6.80 0.10 -6.77
N LYS A 17 7.01 -1.09 -7.34
CA LYS A 17 6.39 -1.50 -8.58
C LYS A 17 4.97 -1.95 -8.28
N ILE A 18 4.00 -1.40 -9.01
CA ILE A 18 2.64 -1.92 -9.01
C ILE A 18 2.61 -3.11 -9.98
N VAL A 19 2.39 -4.30 -9.46
CA VAL A 19 2.30 -5.54 -10.24
C VAL A 19 0.91 -6.15 -10.10
N ARG A 20 0.59 -7.15 -10.94
CA ARG A 20 -0.65 -7.93 -10.80
C ARG A 20 -0.74 -8.51 -9.38
N GLY A 21 -1.91 -8.43 -8.77
CA GLY A 21 -2.14 -8.92 -7.43
C GLY A 21 -1.77 -10.39 -7.29
N LEU A 22 -1.03 -10.71 -6.24
CA LEU A 22 -0.51 -12.06 -6.01
C LEU A 22 -1.65 -13.08 -5.81
N ALA A 23 -2.75 -12.69 -5.17
CA ALA A 23 -3.93 -13.54 -4.98
C ALA A 23 -5.03 -13.31 -6.03
N ASN A 24 -5.08 -12.13 -6.64
CA ASN A 24 -6.09 -11.78 -7.64
C ASN A 24 -5.53 -10.79 -8.66
N SER A 25 -5.49 -11.21 -9.93
CA SER A 25 -4.93 -10.43 -11.04
C SER A 25 -5.74 -9.20 -11.43
N LYS A 26 -6.98 -9.05 -10.93
CA LYS A 26 -7.79 -7.83 -11.08
C LYS A 26 -7.43 -6.74 -10.06
N CYS A 27 -6.68 -7.11 -9.02
CA CYS A 27 -6.14 -6.18 -8.03
C CYS A 27 -4.62 -6.09 -8.19
N SER A 28 -3.93 -5.41 -7.27
CA SER A 28 -2.51 -5.11 -7.37
C SER A 28 -1.74 -5.55 -6.14
N SER A 29 -0.45 -5.79 -6.32
CA SER A 29 0.52 -5.96 -5.23
C SER A 29 1.67 -4.98 -5.43
N PHE A 30 2.31 -4.56 -4.35
CA PHE A 30 3.38 -3.55 -4.38
C PHE A 30 4.72 -4.21 -4.08
N GLU A 31 5.53 -4.43 -5.12
CA GLU A 31 6.88 -5.00 -4.98
C GLU A 31 7.91 -3.90 -4.72
N SER A 32 8.79 -4.09 -3.75
CA SER A 32 9.88 -3.14 -3.47
C SER A 32 10.88 -3.04 -4.63
N VAL A 33 11.36 -1.82 -4.90
CA VAL A 33 12.39 -1.56 -5.90
C VAL A 33 13.78 -2.00 -5.42
N ASN A 34 14.17 -1.67 -4.19
CA ASN A 34 15.49 -2.02 -3.65
C ASN A 34 15.58 -3.43 -3.06
N PHE A 35 14.45 -4.05 -2.74
CA PHE A 35 14.39 -5.44 -2.30
C PHE A 35 13.48 -6.27 -3.23
N PRO A 36 13.91 -6.60 -4.46
CA PRO A 36 13.13 -7.43 -5.37
C PRO A 36 12.66 -8.74 -4.70
N GLY A 37 11.44 -9.16 -5.01
CA GLY A 37 10.77 -10.29 -4.35
C GLY A 37 10.22 -9.99 -2.96
N HIS A 38 10.35 -8.76 -2.43
CA HIS A 38 9.64 -8.31 -1.23
C HIS A 38 8.42 -7.47 -1.59
N PHE A 39 7.35 -7.64 -0.83
CA PHE A 39 6.07 -7.00 -1.08
C PHE A 39 5.56 -6.30 0.17
N LEU A 40 4.83 -5.20 -0.03
CA LEU A 40 3.98 -4.65 1.04
C LEU A 40 2.83 -5.62 1.27
N ARG A 41 2.69 -6.06 2.52
CA ARG A 41 1.56 -6.87 2.99
C ARG A 41 1.10 -6.35 4.34
N HIS A 42 -0.14 -6.62 4.71
CA HIS A 42 -0.55 -6.41 6.09
C HIS A 42 -0.27 -7.65 6.95
N GLU A 43 0.02 -7.43 8.22
CA GLU A 43 0.11 -8.47 9.23
C GLU A 43 -0.28 -7.86 10.58
N ASN A 44 -1.24 -8.48 11.26
CA ASN A 44 -1.90 -7.86 12.41
C ASN A 44 -2.38 -6.43 12.09
N PHE A 45 -2.89 -6.23 10.87
CA PHE A 45 -3.33 -4.95 10.31
C PHE A 45 -2.25 -3.88 10.10
N ARG A 46 -0.98 -4.14 10.45
CA ARG A 46 0.11 -3.21 10.16
C ARG A 46 0.74 -3.55 8.81
N LEU A 47 1.02 -2.55 7.98
CA LEU A 47 1.68 -2.76 6.71
C LEU A 47 3.19 -2.98 6.92
N GLN A 48 3.73 -4.03 6.31
CA GLN A 48 5.12 -4.43 6.45
C GLN A 48 5.69 -4.83 5.08
N LEU A 49 6.99 -4.61 4.90
CA LEU A 49 7.72 -5.15 3.77
C LEU A 49 8.19 -6.58 4.12
N SER A 50 7.82 -7.57 3.32
CA SER A 50 8.18 -8.96 3.59
C SER A 50 8.57 -9.70 2.32
N ARG A 51 9.53 -10.61 2.42
CA ARG A 51 9.91 -11.50 1.32
C ARG A 51 8.74 -12.40 0.96
N MET A 52 8.42 -12.50 -0.32
CA MET A 52 7.36 -13.40 -0.79
C MET A 52 7.68 -14.84 -0.44
N ILE A 53 6.68 -15.50 0.14
CA ILE A 53 6.63 -16.94 0.36
C ILE A 53 5.41 -17.50 -0.35
N ASN A 54 5.50 -18.74 -0.81
CA ASN A 54 4.41 -19.37 -1.57
C ASN A 54 3.27 -19.87 -0.64
N GLN A 55 2.66 -18.95 0.10
CA GLN A 55 1.51 -19.21 0.96
C GLN A 55 0.32 -18.36 0.51
N GLN A 56 -0.88 -18.94 0.50
CA GLN A 56 -2.10 -18.25 0.09
C GLN A 56 -2.34 -17.00 0.95
N LEU A 57 -2.18 -17.12 2.27
CA LEU A 57 -2.34 -16.01 3.21
C LEU A 57 -1.42 -14.84 2.86
N PHE A 58 -0.13 -15.09 2.59
CA PHE A 58 0.79 -14.03 2.15
C PHE A 58 0.29 -13.32 0.90
N ARG A 59 -0.17 -14.09 -0.10
CA ARG A 59 -0.64 -13.52 -1.37
C ARG A 59 -1.88 -12.64 -1.15
N GLU A 60 -2.78 -13.07 -0.28
CA GLU A 60 -3.98 -12.33 0.08
C GLU A 60 -3.65 -11.06 0.87
N ASP A 61 -2.79 -11.16 1.88
CA ASP A 61 -2.34 -10.02 2.69
C ASP A 61 -1.57 -8.95 1.89
N ALA A 62 -0.93 -9.38 0.80
CA ALA A 62 -0.17 -8.53 -0.11
C ALA A 62 -0.98 -8.04 -1.32
N THR A 63 -2.28 -8.34 -1.42
CA THR A 63 -3.11 -7.91 -2.56
C THR A 63 -4.10 -6.83 -2.16
N PHE A 64 -4.07 -5.71 -2.88
CA PHE A 64 -4.90 -4.54 -2.66
C PHE A 64 -5.59 -4.10 -3.95
N CYS A 65 -6.87 -3.79 -3.87
CA CYS A 65 -7.67 -3.32 -5.00
C CYS A 65 -7.64 -1.79 -5.03
N ILE A 66 -7.05 -1.23 -6.09
CA ILE A 66 -6.88 0.21 -6.26
C ILE A 66 -8.20 0.82 -6.76
N LYS A 67 -8.72 1.81 -6.05
CA LYS A 67 -9.97 2.51 -6.41
C LYS A 67 -9.75 4.03 -6.40
N GLY A 68 -10.26 4.73 -7.41
CA GLY A 68 -10.27 6.19 -7.45
C GLY A 68 -11.54 6.76 -6.81
N GLY A 69 -11.48 7.97 -6.26
CA GLY A 69 -12.66 8.76 -5.88
C GLY A 69 -13.50 8.20 -4.71
N VAL A 70 -12.99 7.24 -3.93
CA VAL A 70 -13.75 6.62 -2.82
C VAL A 70 -13.94 7.59 -1.64
N PHE A 71 -12.94 8.44 -1.36
CA PHE A 71 -12.89 9.31 -0.18
C PHE A 71 -12.58 10.78 -0.52
N GLY A 72 -12.74 11.20 -1.78
CA GLY A 72 -12.38 12.55 -2.21
C GLY A 72 -12.51 12.74 -3.71
N ASP A 73 -11.73 13.68 -4.26
CA ASP A 73 -11.69 13.96 -5.70
C ASP A 73 -11.13 12.78 -6.52
N ASP A 74 -11.45 12.76 -7.82
CA ASP A 74 -11.07 11.71 -8.76
C ASP A 74 -9.55 11.59 -9.01
N GLN A 75 -8.72 12.44 -8.38
CA GLN A 75 -7.25 12.42 -8.50
C GLN A 75 -6.56 11.70 -7.34
N ARG A 76 -7.32 11.16 -6.38
CA ARG A 76 -6.80 10.37 -5.26
C ARG A 76 -7.18 8.90 -5.38
N TRP A 77 -6.25 8.05 -4.95
CA TRP A 77 -6.38 6.60 -4.98
C TRP A 77 -6.46 6.05 -3.57
N THR A 78 -7.27 5.02 -3.40
CA THR A 78 -7.38 4.22 -2.19
C THR A 78 -6.98 2.78 -2.48
N PHE A 79 -6.48 2.09 -1.47
CA PHE A 79 -5.99 0.73 -1.58
C PHE A 79 -6.74 -0.16 -0.61
N GLU A 80 -7.81 -0.79 -1.09
CA GLU A 80 -8.62 -1.69 -0.28
C GLU A 80 -7.97 -3.06 -0.18
N SER A 81 -7.90 -3.65 1.02
CA SER A 81 -7.41 -5.01 1.20
C SER A 81 -8.32 -6.02 0.49
N LEU A 82 -7.71 -6.97 -0.24
CA LEU A 82 -8.46 -8.03 -0.90
C LEU A 82 -9.16 -8.95 0.12
N ASN A 83 -8.46 -9.36 1.17
CA ASN A 83 -8.98 -10.32 2.15
C ASN A 83 -9.68 -9.68 3.35
N PHE A 84 -9.64 -8.35 3.48
CA PHE A 84 -10.44 -7.58 4.43
C PHE A 84 -11.25 -6.49 3.72
N PRO A 85 -12.36 -6.82 3.03
CA PRO A 85 -13.22 -5.84 2.40
C PRO A 85 -13.66 -4.73 3.36
N GLY A 86 -13.71 -3.49 2.87
CA GLY A 86 -13.98 -2.29 3.66
C GLY A 86 -12.80 -1.82 4.53
N HIS A 87 -11.65 -2.51 4.49
CA HIS A 87 -10.40 -2.06 5.12
C HIS A 87 -9.45 -1.50 4.06
N TYR A 88 -8.83 -0.37 4.38
CA TYR A 88 -8.00 0.38 3.45
C TYR A 88 -6.63 0.62 4.06
N ILE A 89 -5.60 0.63 3.21
CA ILE A 89 -4.31 1.21 3.61
C ILE A 89 -4.56 2.66 3.99
N ARG A 90 -4.07 3.07 5.16
CA ARG A 90 -4.07 4.44 5.63
C ARG A 90 -2.82 4.74 6.41
N HIS A 91 -2.46 6.01 6.46
CA HIS A 91 -1.48 6.50 7.40
C HIS A 91 -2.11 6.64 8.82
N LYS A 92 -1.36 6.29 9.87
CA LYS A 92 -1.66 6.61 11.28
C LYS A 92 -0.36 6.72 12.05
N ASN A 93 -0.16 7.79 12.80
CA ASN A 93 1.01 7.94 13.68
C ASN A 93 2.35 7.69 12.98
N PHE A 94 2.48 8.11 11.71
CA PHE A 94 3.66 7.90 10.88
C PHE A 94 3.93 6.45 10.46
N GLU A 95 2.91 5.60 10.53
CA GLU A 95 2.93 4.20 10.07
C GLU A 95 1.80 3.94 9.09
N LEU A 96 1.88 2.83 8.36
CA LEU A 96 0.81 2.38 7.47
C LEU A 96 0.05 1.21 8.09
N TRP A 97 -1.27 1.31 8.05
CA TRP A 97 -2.21 0.36 8.64
C TRP A 97 -3.30 0.00 7.63
N VAL A 98 -3.85 -1.20 7.73
CA VAL A 98 -5.06 -1.64 7.02
C VAL A 98 -6.21 -1.61 8.01
N GLU A 99 -7.07 -0.61 7.91
CA GLU A 99 -8.16 -0.42 8.86
C GLU A 99 -9.49 -0.14 8.18
N ARG A 100 -10.56 -0.49 8.88
CA ARG A 100 -11.92 -0.23 8.43
C ARG A 100 -12.20 1.27 8.42
N SER A 101 -12.83 1.76 7.36
CA SER A 101 -13.32 3.14 7.34
C SER A 101 -14.37 3.37 8.42
N ASP A 102 -14.16 4.43 9.21
CA ASP A 102 -15.11 4.91 10.21
C ASP A 102 -16.03 6.02 9.67
N GLY A 103 -15.91 6.36 8.38
CA GLY A 103 -16.67 7.41 7.72
C GLY A 103 -16.23 8.84 8.04
N SER A 104 -15.15 9.03 8.81
CA SER A 104 -14.64 10.35 9.16
C SER A 104 -13.83 10.99 8.02
N ASP A 105 -13.82 12.33 7.98
CA ASP A 105 -12.96 13.09 7.07
C ASP A 105 -11.46 12.83 7.32
N LEU A 106 -11.09 12.53 8.58
CA LEU A 106 -9.71 12.21 8.94
C LEU A 106 -9.30 10.88 8.29
N PHE A 107 -10.12 9.84 8.44
CA PHE A 107 -9.87 8.56 7.77
C PHE A 107 -9.79 8.73 6.26
N ALA A 108 -10.74 9.48 5.68
CA ALA A 108 -10.77 9.76 4.25
C ALA A 108 -9.45 10.41 3.76
N GLN A 109 -8.90 11.35 4.52
CA GLN A 109 -7.62 11.99 4.22
C GLN A 109 -6.44 11.05 4.40
N ASP A 110 -6.40 10.27 5.49
CA ASP A 110 -5.32 9.34 5.81
C ASP A 110 -5.25 8.13 4.85
N ALA A 111 -6.39 7.73 4.26
CA ALA A 111 -6.52 6.59 3.35
C ALA A 111 -6.47 6.98 1.86
N SER A 112 -6.21 8.25 1.55
CA SER A 112 -6.15 8.77 0.18
C SER A 112 -4.74 9.13 -0.23
N PHE A 113 -4.23 8.50 -1.29
CA PHE A 113 -2.86 8.66 -1.76
C PHE A 113 -2.80 9.23 -3.18
N ARG A 114 -1.67 9.86 -3.49
CA ARG A 114 -1.28 10.21 -4.87
C ARG A 114 -0.18 9.26 -5.34
N ILE A 115 -0.31 8.79 -6.56
CA ILE A 115 0.70 7.95 -7.22
C ILE A 115 1.56 8.86 -8.09
N PHE A 116 2.87 8.82 -7.88
CA PHE A 116 3.85 9.59 -8.65
C PHE A 116 4.86 8.65 -9.31
N ASN A 117 5.45 9.12 -10.41
CA ASN A 117 6.62 8.45 -10.96
C ASN A 117 7.76 8.50 -9.93
N PRO A 118 8.41 7.36 -9.64
CA PRO A 118 9.44 7.32 -8.62
C PRO A 118 10.66 8.16 -9.03
N LEU A 119 11.30 8.78 -8.03
CA LEU A 119 12.37 9.77 -8.25
C LEU A 119 13.78 9.15 -8.40
N TYR A 120 13.91 7.82 -8.38
CA TYR A 120 15.20 7.17 -8.59
C TYR A 120 15.47 6.96 -10.09
N ARG A 121 16.74 7.03 -10.48
CA ARG A 121 17.21 6.73 -11.84
C ARG A 121 17.59 5.26 -11.96
#